data_AF-A0A7C4M6M5-F1
#
_entry.id   AF-A0A7C4M6M5-F1
#
_cell.length_a   1.000
_cell.length_b   1.000
_cell.length_c   1.000
_cell.angle_alpha   90.00
_cell.angle_beta   90.00
_cell.angle_gamma   90.00
#
_symmetry.space_group_name_H-M   'P 1'
#
loop_
_entity.id
_entity.type
_entity.pdbx_description
1 polymer ?
#
loop_
_entity_poly.entity_id
_entity_poly.type
_entity_poly.pdbx_seq_one_letter_code
_entity_poly.pdbx_strand_id
1 'polypeptide(L)'
;MYLDPKKIAGIGAIRHGYSVYLLDGNGKPVRNAIVAVDNRSSEMVRKWKHQDILDELYPIIGQVPFVGFILPSLAWLNKNEPE
;
A
#
# COMPACT_ATOMS: atom_id res chain seq x y z
N MET A 1 -13.87 -35.96 0.30
CA MET A 1 -13.60 -35.91 -1.15
C MET A 1 -12.57 -34.81 -1.39
N TYR A 2 -11.35 -35.17 -1.81
CA TYR A 2 -10.29 -34.21 -2.12
C TYR A 2 -10.07 -34.19 -3.63
N LEU A 3 -9.85 -32.99 -4.19
CA LEU A 3 -9.55 -32.79 -5.60
C LEU A 3 -8.04 -32.97 -5.80
N ASP A 4 -7.62 -33.76 -6.80
CA ASP A 4 -6.20 -33.86 -7.19
C ASP A 4 -5.72 -32.47 -7.68
N PRO A 5 -4.70 -31.84 -7.05
CA PRO A 5 -4.19 -30.54 -7.47
C PRO A 5 -3.80 -30.47 -8.95
N LYS A 6 -3.42 -31.60 -9.56
CA LYS A 6 -3.08 -31.67 -10.99
C LYS A 6 -4.28 -31.38 -11.91
N LYS A 7 -5.51 -31.39 -11.39
CA LYS A 7 -6.75 -31.09 -12.14
C LYS A 7 -7.17 -29.60 -12.06
N ILE A 8 -6.43 -28.76 -11.33
CA ILE A 8 -6.72 -27.33 -11.23
C ILE A 8 -6.25 -26.64 -12.53
N ALA A 9 -7.19 -26.10 -13.31
CA ALA A 9 -6.88 -25.43 -14.58
C ALA A 9 -6.28 -24.01 -14.39
N GLY A 10 -6.45 -23.39 -13.23
CA GLY A 10 -5.91 -22.07 -12.93
C GLY A 10 -6.15 -21.62 -11.50
N ILE A 11 -5.41 -20.61 -11.07
CA ILE A 11 -5.51 -20.00 -9.74
C ILE A 11 -5.70 -18.49 -9.92
N GLY A 12 -6.80 -17.97 -9.37
CA GLY A 12 -7.01 -16.52 -9.24
C GLY A 12 -6.61 -16.08 -7.85
N ALA A 13 -5.65 -15.15 -7.75
CA ALA A 13 -5.26 -14.53 -6.49
C ALA A 13 -5.84 -13.12 -6.39
N ILE A 14 -6.48 -12.82 -5.26
CA ILE A 14 -6.98 -11.50 -4.91
C ILE A 14 -6.33 -11.03 -3.62
N ARG A 15 -6.12 -9.72 -3.49
CA ARG A 15 -5.54 -9.10 -2.29
C ARG A 15 -6.33 -7.86 -1.89
N HIS A 16 -6.15 -7.45 -0.64
CA HIS A 16 -6.60 -6.15 -0.19
C HIS A 16 -5.96 -5.03 -1.01
N GLY A 17 -6.81 -4.15 -1.55
CA GLY A 17 -6.38 -2.93 -2.23
C GLY A 17 -5.63 -2.00 -1.28
N TYR A 18 -4.71 -1.20 -1.83
CA TYR A 18 -3.98 -0.11 -1.16
C TYR A 18 -3.10 -0.46 0.05
N SER A 19 -3.13 -1.70 0.53
CA SER A 19 -2.31 -2.16 1.65
C SER A 19 -0.84 -2.33 1.24
N VAL A 20 0.07 -2.09 2.18
CA VAL A 20 1.52 -2.16 2.00
C VAL A 20 2.09 -3.38 2.73
N TYR A 21 2.80 -4.22 1.99
CA TYR A 21 3.53 -5.38 2.50
C TYR A 21 4.98 -5.23 2.05
N LEU A 22 5.88 -4.91 2.98
CA LEU A 22 7.30 -4.73 2.69
C LEU A 22 8.06 -6.01 2.99
N LEU A 23 8.90 -6.41 2.03
CA LEU A 23 9.77 -7.58 2.12
C LEU A 23 11.23 -7.13 1.93
N ASP A 24 12.16 -7.83 2.56
CA ASP A 24 13.59 -7.67 2.29
C ASP A 24 13.98 -8.37 0.96
N GLY A 25 15.26 -8.29 0.59
CA GLY A 25 15.79 -8.96 -0.61
C GLY A 25 15.68 -10.50 -0.59
N ASN A 26 15.42 -11.11 0.56
CA ASN A 26 15.20 -12.55 0.71
C ASN A 26 13.70 -12.91 0.75
N GLY A 27 12.81 -11.95 0.57
CA GLY A 27 11.36 -12.15 0.64
C GLY A 27 10.81 -12.28 2.06
N LYS A 28 11.59 -11.91 3.10
CA LYS A 28 11.11 -11.93 4.49
C LYS A 28 10.38 -10.62 4.81
N PRO A 29 9.25 -10.66 5.52
CA PRO A 29 8.59 -9.46 6.01
C PRO A 29 9.52 -8.65 6.91
N VAL A 30 9.74 -7.37 6.58
CA VAL A 30 10.56 -6.46 7.40
C VAL A 30 9.76 -5.86 8.55
N ARG A 31 8.43 -5.80 8.41
CA ARG A 31 7.49 -5.32 9.43
C ARG A 31 6.09 -5.87 9.19
N ASN A 32 5.18 -5.61 10.13
CA ASN A 32 3.76 -5.84 9.95
C ASN A 32 3.21 -5.01 8.78
N ALA A 33 2.28 -5.60 8.02
CA ALA A 33 1.58 -4.93 6.93
C ALA A 33 0.86 -3.66 7.41
N ILE A 34 0.80 -2.65 6.54
CA ILE A 34 -0.04 -1.47 6.74
C ILE A 34 -1.29 -1.68 5.90
N VAL A 35 -2.43 -1.85 6.58
CA VAL A 35 -3.72 -2.12 5.94
C VAL A 35 -4.43 -0.81 5.55
N ALA A 36 -5.37 -0.87 4.61
CA ALA A 36 -6.06 0.31 4.10
C ALA A 36 -6.86 1.12 5.14
N VAL A 37 -7.15 0.55 6.32
CA VAL A 37 -7.82 1.26 7.44
C VAL A 37 -6.83 1.95 8.38
N ASP A 38 -5.53 1.78 8.14
CA ASP A 38 -4.49 2.44 8.93
C ASP A 38 -4.46 3.95 8.66
N ASN A 39 -4.45 4.74 9.72
CA ASN A 39 -4.55 6.19 9.65
C ASN A 39 -3.26 6.93 10.00
N ARG A 40 -2.11 6.25 10.14
CA ARG A 40 -0.86 6.89 10.57
C ARG A 40 -0.36 7.99 9.61
N SER A 41 -0.68 7.86 8.32
CA SER A 41 -0.29 8.81 7.28
C SER A 41 -1.22 10.02 7.15
N SER A 42 -2.21 10.17 8.05
CA SER A 42 -3.20 11.26 8.00
C SER A 42 -2.59 12.66 7.92
N GLU A 43 -1.51 12.90 8.66
CA GLU A 43 -0.85 14.22 8.64
C GLU A 43 -0.16 14.50 7.30
N MET A 44 0.39 13.47 6.64
CA MET A 44 1.02 13.64 5.32
C MET A 44 -0.01 14.03 4.27
N VAL A 45 -1.16 13.35 4.25
CA VAL A 45 -2.25 13.66 3.32
C VAL A 45 -2.78 15.08 3.55
N ARG A 46 -2.95 15.51 4.81
CA ARG A 46 -3.33 16.90 5.12
C ARG A 46 -2.30 17.90 4.60
N LYS A 47 -1.01 17.66 4.84
CA LYS A 47 0.07 18.55 4.37
C LYS A 47 0.10 18.64 2.84
N TRP A 48 0.04 17.50 2.15
CA TRP A 48 0.03 17.47 0.69
C TRP A 48 -1.18 18.17 0.09
N LYS A 49 -2.34 18.06 0.74
CA LYS A 49 -3.52 18.83 0.34
C LYS A 49 -3.30 20.34 0.47
N HIS A 50 -2.66 20.80 1.55
CA HIS A 50 -2.35 22.22 1.73
C HIS A 50 -1.26 22.76 0.80
N GLN A 51 -0.48 21.87 0.19
CA GLN A 51 0.61 22.19 -0.73
C GLN A 51 0.23 21.98 -2.19
N ASP A 52 -1.05 21.73 -2.50
CA ASP A 52 -1.58 21.40 -3.83
C ASP A 52 -0.96 20.15 -4.51
N ILE A 53 -0.12 19.41 -3.77
CA ILE A 53 0.55 18.18 -4.25
C ILE A 53 -0.45 17.12 -4.68
N LEU A 54 -1.61 17.02 -4.00
CA LEU A 54 -2.63 16.03 -4.38
C LEU A 54 -3.23 16.31 -5.76
N ASP A 55 -3.39 17.59 -6.12
CA ASP A 55 -3.91 18.02 -7.42
C ASP A 55 -2.84 17.84 -8.52
N GLU A 56 -1.56 18.07 -8.19
CA GLU A 56 -0.44 17.77 -9.07
C GLU A 56 -0.27 16.26 -9.35
N LEU A 57 -0.57 15.41 -8.36
CA LEU A 57 -0.42 13.96 -8.50
C LEU A 57 -1.54 13.32 -9.32
N TYR A 58 -2.76 13.85 -9.28
CA TYR A 58 -3.90 13.28 -10.00
C TYR A 58 -3.64 13.03 -11.50
N PRO A 59 -3.12 13.99 -12.30
CA PRO A 59 -2.84 13.74 -13.71
C PRO A 59 -1.74 12.70 -13.96
N ILE A 60 -0.88 12.43 -12.96
CA ILE A 60 0.22 11.47 -13.07
C ILE A 60 -0.24 10.04 -12.76
N ILE A 61 -0.99 9.87 -11.66
CA ILE A 61 -1.35 8.53 -11.15
C ILE A 61 -2.82 8.16 -11.35
N GLY A 62 -3.65 9.08 -11.85
CA GLY A 62 -5.07 8.88 -12.13
C GLY A 62 -5.96 8.75 -10.88
N GLN A 63 -5.40 8.95 -9.70
CA GLN A 63 -6.08 8.84 -8.41
C GLN A 63 -5.59 9.93 -7.47
N VAL A 64 -6.46 10.40 -6.59
CA VAL A 64 -6.08 11.33 -5.52
C VAL A 64 -5.67 10.52 -4.29
N PRO A 65 -4.41 10.59 -3.83
CA PRO A 65 -3.98 9.87 -2.63
C PRO A 65 -4.80 10.26 -1.40
N PHE A 66 -5.21 9.27 -0.62
CA PHE A 66 -5.96 9.44 0.63
C PHE A 66 -5.34 8.63 1.78
N VAL A 67 -5.87 8.79 2.98
CA VAL A 67 -5.39 8.06 4.18
C VAL A 67 -5.66 6.56 4.00
N GLY A 68 -4.62 5.72 4.13
CA GLY A 68 -4.69 4.29 3.83
C GLY A 68 -4.26 3.92 2.40
N PHE A 69 -3.92 4.91 1.58
CA PHE A 69 -3.30 4.70 0.28
C PHE A 69 -1.82 4.31 0.42
N ILE A 70 -1.27 3.58 -0.56
CA ILE A 70 0.13 3.09 -0.52
C ILE A 70 1.11 4.26 -0.40
N LEU A 71 0.92 5.30 -1.22
CA LEU A 71 1.87 6.40 -1.35
C LEU A 71 2.07 7.19 -0.03
N PRO A 72 1.03 7.70 0.66
CA PRO A 72 1.19 8.33 1.97
C PRO A 72 1.78 7.41 3.03
N SER A 73 1.49 6.10 2.97
CA SER A 73 2.02 5.12 3.92
C SER A 73 3.52 4.91 3.74
N LEU A 74 3.99 4.81 2.49
CA LEU A 74 5.42 4.72 2.18
C LEU A 74 6.16 6.01 2.55
N ALA A 75 5.57 7.17 2.28
CA ALA A 75 6.16 8.45 2.66
C ALA A 75 6.25 8.59 4.20
N TRP A 76 5.25 8.08 4.92
CA TRP A 76 5.28 8.06 6.37
C TRP A 76 6.39 7.13 6.88
N LEU A 77 6.54 5.93 6.30
CA LEU A 77 7.62 5.01 6.66
C LEU A 77 8.98 5.64 6.42
N ASN A 78 9.22 6.18 5.22
CA ASN A 78 10.48 6.85 4.90
C ASN A 78 10.84 7.98 5.88
N LYS A 79 9.83 8.63 6.48
CA LYS A 79 10.03 9.70 7.46
C LYS A 79 10.22 9.20 8.90
N ASN A 80 9.51 8.16 9.31
CA ASN A 80 9.40 7.75 10.73
C ASN A 80 10.11 6.43 11.04
N GLU A 81 10.31 5.58 10.04
CA GLU A 81 10.92 4.25 10.11
C GLU A 81 11.80 4.02 8.86
N PRO A 82 12.93 4.74 8.71
CA PRO A 82 13.77 4.68 7.50
C PRO A 82 14.73 3.48 7.42
N GLU A 83 14.92 2.76 8.53
CA GLU A 83 15.75 1.55 8.63
C GLU A 83 14.95 0.27 8.33
#